data_AF-A0ABC8TX38-F1
#
_entry.id   AF-A0ABC8TX38-F1
#
_cell.length_a   1.000
_cell.length_b   1.000
_cell.length_c   1.000
_cell.angle_alpha   90.00
_cell.angle_beta   90.00
_cell.angle_gamma   90.00
#
_symmetry.space_group_name_H-M   'P 1'
#
loop_
_entity.id
_entity.type
_entity.pdbx_description
1 polymer ?
#
loop_
_entity_poly.entity_id
_entity_poly.type
_entity_poly.pdbx_seq_one_letter_code
_entity_poly.pdbx_strand_id
1 'polypeptide(L)'
;MGILGGGGVRKGFGTISAAGGRGWGGGGGGRISLNCYSKQEDVKVTLHGGPSIGCPLNAGAAGTYFDASVLSLRVGNDNITTETETPLLDFSTSPLWSNVYVENNAKVLVPLLWTRVQVRGQISILCGGSIIFGLTEYPISEFELVAEELLMSNSIIKVYGALRVAIKMLLMLNSKILVDGGGNTVVTTSVLEVRNLIVLKENSVISSNANLAVYGQGFLKLTGPGDAIKGQRLSLSQFYNVTVGPESLLQAPLDDDNSRSMVTKSLCESPVCPVDLITPPDDCHVNYTLSFSLQICRVEDIFVDGIIKGSVIHIHRARTVSVSTDGMITASELGCRTGVGMGNYSDGAGGGAGHGGRGGSGFFNGKVSKGGNKYGSADLPCELGSGTEGPNETSGRMAGGGMIVMGSDQWPLSRLTIYGTMSADGQSYVTETGNSNDTLMGGLGGGSGGTILLFLQALTLEYNSSLSVVGGYGGPYGGGGGGGGRVHFHWSKIDVGNEYVPLATINGTIIQRYA
;
A
#
# COMPACT_ATOMS: atom_id res chain seq x y z
N MET A 1 10.89 -64.03 14.01
CA MET A 1 10.46 -64.59 15.30
C MET A 1 9.26 -63.79 15.74
N GLY A 2 8.07 -64.40 15.75
CA GLY A 2 6.82 -63.70 16.07
C GLY A 2 6.78 -63.30 17.55
N ILE A 3 6.34 -62.07 17.81
CA ILE A 3 5.81 -61.66 19.11
C ILE A 3 4.44 -61.02 18.84
N LEU A 4 3.42 -61.86 18.91
CA LEU A 4 2.09 -61.45 19.36
C LEU A 4 2.23 -61.10 20.85
N GLY A 5 1.99 -59.85 21.24
CA GLY A 5 2.05 -59.47 22.64
C GLY A 5 1.77 -57.99 22.87
N GLY A 6 0.57 -57.69 23.36
CA GLY A 6 0.24 -56.50 24.15
C GLY A 6 0.37 -55.14 23.45
N GLY A 7 -0.77 -54.51 23.17
CA GLY A 7 -0.86 -53.06 22.93
C GLY A 7 -0.50 -52.26 24.19
N GLY A 8 0.77 -52.30 24.58
CA GLY A 8 1.33 -51.44 25.61
C GLY A 8 1.63 -50.08 25.01
N VAL A 9 0.84 -49.07 25.36
CA VAL A 9 1.18 -47.67 25.11
C VAL A 9 2.47 -47.39 25.88
N ARG A 10 3.62 -47.34 25.20
CA ARG A 10 4.87 -46.91 25.83
C ARG A 10 4.73 -45.42 26.14
N LYS A 11 4.51 -45.10 27.42
CA LYS A 11 4.56 -43.73 27.93
C LYS A 11 5.99 -43.38 28.31
N GLY A 12 6.44 -42.19 27.97
CA GLY A 12 7.82 -41.75 28.25
C GLY A 12 7.92 -40.23 28.22
N PHE A 13 8.64 -39.69 29.19
CA PHE A 13 9.00 -38.27 29.29
C PHE A 13 10.42 -38.08 28.76
N GLY A 14 10.69 -36.95 28.09
CA GLY A 14 12.04 -36.66 27.61
C GLY A 14 12.12 -35.57 26.55
N THR A 15 13.34 -35.22 26.17
CA THR A 15 13.63 -34.24 25.13
C THR A 15 14.25 -34.93 23.93
N ILE A 16 13.64 -34.74 22.75
CA ILE A 16 14.24 -35.12 21.47
C ILE A 16 14.80 -33.84 20.85
N SER A 17 16.10 -33.81 20.58
CA SER A 17 16.75 -32.64 19.99
C SER A 17 17.53 -33.00 18.73
N ALA A 18 17.51 -32.08 17.76
CA ALA A 18 18.37 -32.13 16.60
C ALA A 18 18.96 -30.74 16.37
N ALA A 19 20.08 -30.49 17.02
CA ALA A 19 20.73 -29.19 17.12
C ALA A 19 22.03 -29.13 16.31
N GLY A 20 22.31 -27.97 15.74
CA GLY A 20 23.59 -27.69 15.09
C GLY A 20 24.74 -27.55 16.10
N GLY A 21 25.95 -27.96 15.69
CA GLY A 21 27.15 -27.83 16.50
C GLY A 21 27.64 -26.37 16.64
N ARG A 22 28.29 -26.07 17.77
CA ARG A 22 28.96 -24.78 18.00
C ARG A 22 30.35 -24.77 17.36
N GLY A 23 30.70 -23.69 16.68
CA GLY A 23 32.02 -23.52 16.07
C GLY A 23 32.32 -22.07 15.70
N TRP A 24 33.39 -21.85 14.93
CA TRP A 24 33.69 -20.53 14.37
C TRP A 24 32.53 -20.03 13.52
N GLY A 25 31.99 -20.89 12.64
CA GLY A 25 30.63 -20.81 12.11
C GLY A 25 29.65 -21.66 12.92
N GLY A 26 28.36 -21.34 12.84
CA GLY A 26 27.30 -22.14 13.44
C GLY A 26 26.89 -23.31 12.54
N GLY A 27 26.80 -24.54 13.08
CA GLY A 27 26.31 -25.69 12.32
C GLY A 27 24.81 -25.59 12.04
N GLY A 28 24.32 -26.10 10.91
CA GLY A 28 22.88 -26.11 10.61
C GLY A 28 22.08 -27.00 11.56
N GLY A 29 20.82 -26.62 11.82
CA GLY A 29 19.89 -27.40 12.63
C GLY A 29 19.51 -28.71 11.96
N GLY A 30 19.19 -29.72 12.78
CA GLY A 30 18.83 -31.04 12.30
C GLY A 30 17.37 -31.14 11.85
N ARG A 31 17.01 -32.31 11.32
CA ARG A 31 15.64 -32.64 10.88
C ARG A 31 15.10 -33.80 11.70
N ILE A 32 13.91 -33.65 12.26
CA ILE A 32 13.21 -34.68 13.01
C ILE A 32 11.91 -34.98 12.27
N SER A 33 11.66 -36.25 11.96
CA SER A 33 10.35 -36.72 11.53
C SER A 33 9.80 -37.68 12.57
N LEU A 34 8.63 -37.38 13.13
CA LEU A 34 7.94 -38.28 14.08
C LEU A 34 6.67 -38.82 13.44
N ASN A 35 6.41 -40.11 13.63
CA ASN A 35 5.16 -40.75 13.26
C ASN A 35 4.59 -41.45 14.49
N CYS A 36 3.89 -40.69 15.33
CA CYS A 36 3.37 -41.14 16.61
C CYS A 36 1.88 -40.82 16.74
N TYR A 37 1.04 -41.84 16.93
CA TYR A 37 -0.43 -41.69 16.99
C TYR A 37 -0.96 -40.93 18.22
N SER A 38 -0.14 -40.73 19.25
CA SER A 38 -0.50 -39.94 20.43
C SER A 38 0.73 -39.19 20.92
N LYS A 39 0.82 -37.90 20.60
CA LYS A 39 1.81 -37.03 21.22
C LYS A 39 1.44 -36.90 22.70
N GLN A 40 2.28 -37.43 23.58
CA GLN A 40 2.18 -37.09 24.99
C GLN A 40 2.67 -35.65 25.14
N GLU A 41 1.91 -34.81 25.84
CA GLU A 41 2.30 -33.41 26.13
C GLU A 41 3.69 -33.33 26.78
N ASP A 42 4.16 -34.43 27.38
CA ASP A 42 5.40 -34.56 28.13
C ASP A 42 6.67 -34.81 27.29
N VAL A 43 6.59 -34.95 25.96
CA VAL A 43 7.77 -35.09 25.07
C VAL A 43 8.10 -33.76 24.40
N LYS A 44 9.22 -33.13 24.82
CA LYS A 44 9.69 -31.86 24.25
C LYS A 44 10.55 -32.12 23.01
N VAL A 45 10.23 -31.48 21.90
CA VAL A 45 11.05 -31.51 20.68
C VAL A 45 11.73 -30.16 20.51
N THR A 46 13.06 -30.13 20.42
CA THR A 46 13.85 -28.90 20.19
C THR A 46 14.68 -28.99 18.93
N LEU A 47 14.67 -27.92 18.13
CA LEU A 47 15.39 -27.83 16.87
C LEU A 47 15.97 -26.43 16.76
N HIS A 48 17.26 -26.34 16.47
CA HIS A 48 17.92 -25.05 16.28
C HIS A 48 19.27 -25.24 15.60
N GLY A 49 19.72 -24.19 14.93
CA GLY A 49 21.09 -24.06 14.48
C GLY A 49 22.06 -23.95 15.66
N GLY A 50 23.32 -24.23 15.37
CA GLY A 50 24.41 -24.08 16.31
C GLY A 50 24.88 -22.63 16.40
N PRO A 51 25.29 -22.16 17.59
CA PRO A 51 25.81 -20.80 17.74
C PRO A 51 27.16 -20.63 17.03
N SER A 52 27.35 -19.46 16.40
CA SER A 52 28.63 -19.05 15.80
C SER A 52 29.45 -18.22 16.80
N ILE A 53 30.74 -18.53 16.92
CA ILE A 53 31.69 -17.76 17.72
C ILE A 53 32.17 -16.52 16.95
N GLY A 54 32.37 -16.63 15.63
CA GLY A 54 32.88 -15.55 14.79
C GLY A 54 31.84 -14.47 14.46
N CYS A 55 30.55 -14.82 14.45
CA CYS A 55 29.44 -13.88 14.26
C CYS A 55 28.24 -14.29 15.14
N PRO A 56 28.14 -13.78 16.37
CA PRO A 56 27.10 -14.19 17.32
C PRO A 56 25.66 -13.98 16.82
N LEU A 57 25.44 -13.07 15.87
CA LEU A 57 24.13 -12.79 15.27
C LEU A 57 23.78 -13.75 14.11
N ASN A 58 24.74 -14.53 13.62
CA ASN A 58 24.54 -15.47 12.51
C ASN A 58 24.82 -16.91 12.96
N ALA A 59 23.94 -17.46 13.79
CA ALA A 59 23.95 -18.89 14.07
C ALA A 59 23.63 -19.70 12.82
N GLY A 60 23.81 -21.02 12.88
CA GLY A 60 23.44 -21.89 11.77
C GLY A 60 21.94 -21.86 11.45
N ALA A 61 21.59 -22.41 10.29
CA ALA A 61 20.22 -22.47 9.80
C ALA A 61 19.27 -23.18 10.80
N ALA A 62 18.00 -22.81 10.77
CA ALA A 62 16.96 -23.38 11.61
C ALA A 62 16.73 -24.88 11.33
N GLY A 63 16.36 -25.63 12.37
CA GLY A 63 16.01 -27.04 12.23
C GLY A 63 14.54 -27.25 11.84
N THR A 64 14.20 -28.46 11.43
CA THR A 64 12.83 -28.80 10.98
C THR A 64 12.26 -30.01 11.72
N TYR A 65 11.00 -29.91 12.11
CA TYR A 65 10.23 -30.98 12.71
C TYR A 65 8.99 -31.25 11.89
N PHE A 66 8.87 -32.47 11.37
CA PHE A 66 7.69 -32.92 10.67
C PHE A 66 6.95 -33.96 11.50
N ASP A 67 5.69 -33.66 11.80
CA ASP A 67 4.77 -34.59 12.44
C ASP A 67 3.95 -35.30 11.35
N ALA A 68 4.32 -36.55 11.05
CA ALA A 68 3.69 -37.35 10.01
C ALA A 68 2.28 -37.82 10.39
N SER A 69 1.91 -37.79 11.67
CA SER A 69 0.57 -38.21 12.12
C SER A 69 -0.50 -37.17 11.77
N VAL A 70 -0.15 -35.89 11.85
CA VAL A 70 -1.02 -34.75 11.52
C VAL A 70 -0.59 -33.99 10.28
N LEU A 71 0.48 -34.44 9.61
CA LEU A 71 1.08 -33.82 8.41
C LEU A 71 1.46 -32.35 8.64
N SER A 72 2.14 -32.04 9.73
CA SER A 72 2.51 -30.66 10.09
C SER A 72 4.02 -30.44 10.06
N LEU A 73 4.47 -29.36 9.42
CA LEU A 73 5.85 -28.91 9.44
C LEU A 73 6.03 -27.75 10.43
N ARG A 74 7.06 -27.83 11.26
CA ARG A 74 7.53 -26.74 12.13
C ARG A 74 9.00 -26.47 11.84
N VAL A 75 9.32 -25.22 11.53
CA VAL A 75 10.69 -24.73 11.37
C VAL A 75 10.96 -23.79 12.53
N GLY A 76 11.98 -24.11 13.33
CA GLY A 76 12.28 -23.39 14.56
C GLY A 76 13.78 -23.20 14.73
N ASN A 77 14.16 -22.06 15.32
CA ASN A 77 15.55 -21.80 15.69
C ASN A 77 15.75 -21.57 17.19
N ASP A 78 14.76 -21.92 18.03
CA ASP A 78 14.77 -21.75 19.49
C ASP A 78 15.19 -20.34 19.92
N ASN A 79 14.72 -19.33 19.16
CA ASN A 79 14.97 -17.91 19.34
C ASN A 79 16.44 -17.49 19.14
N ILE A 80 17.27 -18.38 18.61
CA ILE A 80 18.63 -18.06 18.19
C ILE A 80 18.57 -17.25 16.90
N THR A 81 19.25 -16.11 16.85
CA THR A 81 19.32 -15.27 15.65
C THR A 81 20.21 -15.90 14.59
N THR A 82 19.78 -15.85 13.33
CA THR A 82 20.52 -16.38 12.20
C THR A 82 20.33 -15.48 10.97
N GLU A 83 21.36 -15.38 10.13
CA GLU A 83 21.24 -14.90 8.74
C GLU A 83 21.26 -16.07 7.74
N THR A 84 21.37 -17.30 8.23
CA THR A 84 21.40 -18.51 7.41
C THR A 84 19.99 -19.05 7.24
N GLU A 85 19.58 -19.18 5.99
CA GLU A 85 18.24 -19.62 5.62
C GLU A 85 18.15 -21.15 5.54
N THR A 86 17.01 -21.71 5.97
CA THR A 86 16.67 -23.12 5.77
C THR A 86 15.88 -23.25 4.47
N PRO A 87 16.45 -23.85 3.40
CA PRO A 87 15.74 -23.97 2.13
C PRO A 87 14.62 -25.01 2.20
N LEU A 88 13.43 -24.64 1.74
CA LEU A 88 12.31 -25.54 1.45
C LEU A 88 12.11 -25.61 -0.06
N LEU A 89 12.43 -26.77 -0.62
CA LEU A 89 12.46 -26.99 -2.07
C LEU A 89 11.18 -27.64 -2.61
N ASP A 90 10.37 -28.24 -1.74
CA ASP A 90 9.17 -28.95 -2.17
C ASP A 90 8.09 -28.93 -1.10
N PHE A 91 6.84 -28.93 -1.54
CA PHE A 91 5.64 -28.95 -0.72
C PHE A 91 4.74 -30.09 -1.20
N SER A 92 4.33 -30.96 -0.29
CA SER A 92 3.54 -32.14 -0.65
C SER A 92 2.20 -31.75 -1.28
N THR A 93 1.95 -32.22 -2.50
CA THR A 93 0.68 -32.02 -3.23
C THR A 93 -0.35 -33.11 -2.96
N SER A 94 0.09 -34.29 -2.49
CA SER A 94 -0.79 -35.41 -2.11
C SER A 94 -0.08 -36.38 -1.15
N PRO A 95 -0.49 -36.48 0.13
CA PRO A 95 -1.49 -35.65 0.80
C PRO A 95 -0.94 -34.25 1.09
N LEU A 96 -1.80 -33.23 1.09
CA LEU A 96 -1.41 -31.88 1.51
C LEU A 96 -1.00 -31.88 2.99
N TRP A 97 -0.02 -31.04 3.33
CA TRP A 97 0.29 -30.76 4.74
C TRP A 97 -0.90 -30.04 5.40
N SER A 98 -1.14 -30.36 6.67
CA SER A 98 -2.21 -29.73 7.45
C SER A 98 -1.81 -28.33 7.87
N ASN A 99 -0.61 -28.14 8.44
CA ASN A 99 -0.15 -26.86 8.95
C ASN A 99 1.36 -26.66 8.75
N VAL A 100 1.77 -25.41 8.54
CA VAL A 100 3.19 -25.01 8.48
C VAL A 100 3.44 -23.89 9.49
N TYR A 101 4.42 -24.08 10.35
CA TYR A 101 4.83 -23.10 11.36
C TYR A 101 6.28 -22.69 11.14
N VAL A 102 6.55 -21.39 11.08
CA VAL A 102 7.90 -20.82 11.03
C VAL A 102 8.04 -19.87 12.21
N GLU A 103 8.91 -20.19 13.15
CA GLU A 103 8.87 -19.55 14.47
C GLU A 103 10.26 -19.40 15.12
N ASN A 104 10.31 -18.56 16.14
CA ASN A 104 11.46 -18.42 17.05
C ASN A 104 12.75 -18.10 16.29
N ASN A 105 12.76 -16.99 15.53
CA ASN A 105 13.84 -16.52 14.67
C ASN A 105 14.26 -17.47 13.53
N ALA A 106 13.43 -18.44 13.16
CA ALA A 106 13.67 -19.26 11.98
C ALA A 106 13.55 -18.44 10.69
N LYS A 107 14.54 -18.58 9.79
CA LYS A 107 14.51 -18.03 8.44
C LYS A 107 14.37 -19.16 7.42
N VAL A 108 13.36 -19.07 6.58
CA VAL A 108 13.05 -20.05 5.53
C VAL A 108 13.22 -19.42 4.16
N LEU A 109 13.86 -20.13 3.23
CA LEU A 109 13.98 -19.74 1.82
C LEU A 109 13.20 -20.70 0.93
N VAL A 110 12.39 -20.16 0.02
CA VAL A 110 11.73 -20.88 -1.07
C VAL A 110 12.34 -20.38 -2.39
N PRO A 111 13.40 -21.03 -2.90
CA PRO A 111 14.26 -20.45 -3.94
C PRO A 111 13.83 -20.75 -5.38
N LEU A 112 12.87 -21.65 -5.60
CA LEU A 112 12.52 -22.08 -6.95
C LEU A 112 11.72 -20.99 -7.69
N LEU A 113 11.99 -20.82 -8.98
CA LEU A 113 11.38 -19.81 -9.85
C LEU A 113 9.84 -19.81 -9.82
N TRP A 114 9.26 -21.01 -9.71
CA TRP A 114 7.83 -21.21 -9.53
C TRP A 114 7.62 -22.20 -8.40
N THR A 115 6.93 -21.77 -7.35
CA THR A 115 6.57 -22.65 -6.24
C THR A 115 5.14 -22.40 -5.80
N ARG A 116 4.39 -23.48 -5.63
CA ARG A 116 3.08 -23.46 -4.99
C ARG A 116 3.20 -24.05 -3.59
N VAL A 117 3.05 -23.20 -2.58
CA VAL A 117 2.95 -23.56 -1.17
C VAL A 117 1.47 -23.76 -0.85
N GLN A 118 1.02 -25.00 -0.84
CA GLN A 118 -0.37 -25.34 -0.54
C GLN A 118 -0.48 -26.14 0.75
N VAL A 119 -1.28 -25.62 1.69
CA VAL A 119 -1.51 -26.20 3.01
C VAL A 119 -3.02 -26.28 3.24
N ARG A 120 -3.50 -27.35 3.89
CA ARG A 120 -4.93 -27.57 4.11
C ARG A 120 -5.50 -26.62 5.17
N GLY A 121 -4.74 -26.34 6.23
CA GLY A 121 -5.15 -25.51 7.36
C GLY A 121 -4.39 -24.20 7.39
N GLN A 122 -3.46 -24.07 8.34
CA GLN A 122 -2.85 -22.80 8.70
C GLN A 122 -1.37 -22.70 8.32
N ILE A 123 -0.97 -21.54 7.83
CA ILE A 123 0.43 -21.10 7.77
C ILE A 123 0.63 -20.03 8.84
N SER A 124 1.56 -20.27 9.75
CA SER A 124 1.82 -19.40 10.90
C SER A 124 3.28 -18.98 10.93
N ILE A 125 3.53 -17.68 10.95
CA ILE A 125 4.88 -17.09 11.02
C ILE A 125 4.97 -16.22 12.26
N LEU A 126 5.70 -16.68 13.26
CA LEU A 126 5.63 -16.18 14.64
C LEU A 126 7.02 -15.84 15.18
N CYS A 127 7.08 -14.98 16.21
CA CYS A 127 8.26 -14.78 17.06
C CYS A 127 9.58 -14.59 16.26
N GLY A 128 9.63 -13.59 15.39
CA GLY A 128 10.82 -13.27 14.57
C GLY A 128 11.02 -14.19 13.36
N GLY A 129 10.09 -15.12 13.11
CA GLY A 129 10.11 -15.98 11.94
C GLY A 129 10.07 -15.20 10.62
N SER A 130 10.73 -15.73 9.59
CA SER A 130 10.75 -15.14 8.26
C SER A 130 10.61 -16.20 7.17
N ILE A 131 9.81 -15.89 6.15
CA ILE A 131 9.77 -16.66 4.90
C ILE A 131 10.21 -15.75 3.76
N ILE A 132 11.15 -16.23 2.95
CA ILE A 132 11.71 -15.51 1.82
C ILE A 132 11.37 -16.31 0.56
N PHE A 133 10.71 -15.68 -0.38
CA PHE A 133 10.37 -16.25 -1.68
C PHE A 133 11.28 -15.65 -2.76
N GLY A 134 11.98 -16.50 -3.49
CA GLY A 134 12.89 -16.09 -4.56
C GLY A 134 14.22 -15.55 -4.05
N LEU A 135 15.02 -15.04 -4.98
CA LEU A 135 16.38 -14.56 -4.74
C LEU A 135 16.45 -13.07 -5.09
N THR A 136 17.16 -12.31 -4.27
CA THR A 136 17.34 -10.85 -4.41
C THR A 136 17.83 -10.42 -5.80
N GLU A 137 18.76 -11.17 -6.38
CA GLU A 137 19.37 -10.86 -7.68
C GLU A 137 18.46 -11.21 -8.87
N TYR A 138 17.38 -11.97 -8.64
CA TYR A 138 16.51 -12.51 -9.69
C TYR A 138 15.02 -12.35 -9.33
N PRO A 139 14.46 -11.12 -9.27
CA PRO A 139 13.06 -10.86 -8.94
C PRO A 139 12.12 -11.14 -10.13
N ILE A 140 12.22 -12.34 -10.71
CA ILE A 140 11.44 -12.79 -11.89
C ILE A 140 10.51 -13.97 -11.57
N SER A 141 10.46 -14.38 -10.31
CA SER A 141 9.76 -15.59 -9.87
C SER A 141 8.27 -15.32 -9.62
N GLU A 142 7.41 -16.34 -9.77
CA GLU A 142 6.01 -16.27 -9.33
C GLU A 142 5.74 -17.33 -8.26
N PHE A 143 5.18 -16.91 -7.14
CA PHE A 143 4.89 -17.78 -6.00
C PHE A 143 3.40 -17.82 -5.72
N GLU A 144 2.90 -19.01 -5.40
CA GLU A 144 1.51 -19.19 -4.97
C GLU A 144 1.48 -19.69 -3.52
N LEU A 145 0.73 -19.02 -2.65
CA LEU A 145 0.50 -19.40 -1.27
C LEU A 145 -0.99 -19.65 -1.07
N VAL A 146 -1.35 -20.90 -0.76
CA VAL A 146 -2.73 -21.34 -0.58
C VAL A 146 -2.88 -21.99 0.79
N ALA A 147 -3.76 -21.45 1.62
CA ALA A 147 -4.08 -21.95 2.95
C ALA A 147 -5.50 -21.57 3.36
N GLU A 148 -6.02 -22.12 4.46
CA GLU A 148 -7.22 -21.55 5.08
C GLU A 148 -6.88 -20.24 5.80
N GLU A 149 -5.77 -20.22 6.52
CA GLU A 149 -5.37 -19.10 7.36
C GLU A 149 -3.89 -18.77 7.22
N LEU A 150 -3.58 -17.47 7.11
CA LEU A 150 -2.24 -16.93 7.26
C LEU A 150 -2.18 -16.05 8.51
N LEU A 151 -1.46 -16.54 9.52
CA LEU A 151 -1.25 -15.84 10.79
C LEU A 151 0.20 -15.35 10.87
N MET A 152 0.37 -14.07 11.14
CA MET A 152 1.67 -13.44 11.26
C MET A 152 1.76 -12.65 12.57
N SER A 153 2.79 -12.91 13.37
CA SER A 153 3.09 -12.14 14.57
C SER A 153 4.59 -11.88 14.71
N ASN A 154 4.99 -10.62 14.79
CA ASN A 154 6.40 -10.20 14.90
C ASN A 154 7.26 -10.87 13.82
N SER A 155 6.81 -10.85 12.58
CA SER A 155 7.35 -11.71 11.51
C SER A 155 7.37 -11.03 10.14
N ILE A 156 8.14 -11.60 9.21
CA ILE A 156 8.33 -11.01 7.88
C ILE A 156 8.14 -12.05 6.79
N ILE A 157 7.38 -11.71 5.76
CA ILE A 157 7.44 -12.36 4.44
C ILE A 157 8.16 -11.40 3.50
N LYS A 158 9.20 -11.88 2.82
CA LYS A 158 9.86 -11.17 1.72
C LYS A 158 9.65 -11.93 0.42
N VAL A 159 9.41 -11.21 -0.66
CA VAL A 159 9.19 -11.79 -1.99
C VAL A 159 10.04 -11.03 -2.99
N TYR A 160 10.79 -11.78 -3.80
CA TYR A 160 11.53 -11.28 -4.96
C TYR A 160 10.86 -11.83 -6.23
N GLY A 161 9.96 -11.05 -6.81
CA GLY A 161 9.05 -11.42 -7.90
C GLY A 161 7.58 -11.16 -7.55
N ALA A 162 6.68 -12.00 -8.04
CA ALA A 162 5.24 -11.90 -7.82
C ALA A 162 4.76 -12.86 -6.74
N LEU A 163 3.83 -12.42 -5.89
CA LEU A 163 3.15 -13.28 -4.93
C LEU A 163 1.65 -13.36 -5.24
N ARG A 164 1.13 -14.58 -5.37
CA ARG A 164 -0.31 -14.87 -5.42
C ARG A 164 -0.71 -15.59 -4.13
N VAL A 165 -1.55 -14.96 -3.33
CA VAL A 165 -2.07 -15.52 -2.08
C VAL A 165 -3.55 -15.84 -2.28
N ALA A 166 -3.98 -17.03 -1.87
CA ALA A 166 -5.38 -17.43 -1.83
C ALA A 166 -5.69 -18.04 -0.45
N ILE A 167 -6.29 -17.23 0.43
CA ILE A 167 -6.58 -17.60 1.83
C ILE A 167 -8.00 -17.20 2.25
N LYS A 168 -8.51 -17.78 3.35
CA LYS A 168 -9.78 -17.33 3.94
C LYS A 168 -9.55 -16.15 4.88
N MET A 169 -8.51 -16.20 5.70
CA MET A 169 -8.21 -15.16 6.70
C MET A 169 -6.72 -14.79 6.72
N LEU A 170 -6.44 -13.48 6.77
CA LEU A 170 -5.13 -12.89 6.98
C LEU A 170 -5.13 -12.09 8.28
N LEU A 171 -4.33 -12.51 9.25
CA LEU A 171 -4.18 -11.84 10.54
C LEU A 171 -2.71 -11.47 10.74
N MET A 172 -2.42 -10.17 10.86
CA MET A 172 -1.06 -9.65 11.01
C MET A 172 -0.96 -8.81 12.29
N LEU A 173 0.06 -9.09 13.11
CA LEU A 173 0.38 -8.37 14.33
C LEU A 173 1.88 -7.99 14.34
N ASN A 174 2.22 -6.71 14.23
CA ASN A 174 3.61 -6.24 14.10
C ASN A 174 4.42 -7.01 13.05
N SER A 175 3.79 -7.24 11.89
CA SER A 175 4.34 -8.11 10.85
C SER A 175 4.37 -7.42 9.49
N LYS A 176 5.26 -7.86 8.61
CA LYS A 176 5.47 -7.23 7.30
C LYS A 176 5.42 -8.23 6.16
N ILE A 177 4.68 -7.91 5.10
CA ILE A 177 4.77 -8.57 3.80
C ILE A 177 5.39 -7.58 2.83
N LEU A 178 6.58 -7.88 2.33
CA LEU A 178 7.37 -7.01 1.48
C LEU A 178 7.59 -7.68 0.13
N VAL A 179 7.07 -7.08 -0.93
CA VAL A 179 7.21 -7.58 -2.29
C VAL A 179 8.09 -6.64 -3.11
N ASP A 180 9.19 -7.19 -3.60
CA ASP A 180 10.05 -6.60 -4.60
C ASP A 180 9.76 -7.29 -5.95
N GLY A 181 8.90 -6.66 -6.77
CA GLY A 181 8.51 -7.16 -8.09
C GLY A 181 9.57 -6.92 -9.18
N GLY A 182 10.72 -6.35 -8.84
CA GLY A 182 11.77 -5.97 -9.77
C GLY A 182 11.49 -4.67 -10.53
N GLY A 183 12.57 -4.01 -10.99
CA GLY A 183 12.50 -2.73 -11.73
C GLY A 183 12.30 -2.86 -13.25
N ASN A 184 12.14 -4.07 -13.78
CA ASN A 184 12.01 -4.30 -15.22
C ASN A 184 10.56 -4.13 -15.71
N THR A 185 10.43 -3.73 -16.97
CA THR A 185 9.20 -3.26 -17.65
C THR A 185 8.04 -4.27 -17.73
N VAL A 186 8.23 -5.53 -17.35
CA VAL A 186 7.14 -6.50 -17.19
C VAL A 186 6.66 -6.41 -15.74
N VAL A 187 5.76 -5.46 -15.48
CA VAL A 187 5.24 -5.20 -14.13
C VAL A 187 4.50 -6.45 -13.64
N THR A 188 5.16 -7.21 -12.77
CA THR A 188 4.53 -8.35 -12.10
C THR A 188 3.48 -7.82 -11.11
N THR A 189 2.27 -8.36 -11.20
CA THR A 189 1.19 -8.00 -10.28
C THR A 189 1.11 -9.03 -9.18
N SER A 190 1.28 -8.60 -7.94
CA SER A 190 1.04 -9.46 -6.78
C SER A 190 -0.42 -9.36 -6.37
N VAL A 191 -1.01 -10.51 -6.06
CA VAL A 191 -2.43 -10.67 -5.80
C VAL A 191 -2.63 -11.31 -4.44
N LEU A 192 -3.39 -10.66 -3.56
CA LEU A 192 -3.82 -11.21 -2.29
C LEU A 192 -5.34 -11.41 -2.33
N GLU A 193 -5.78 -12.63 -2.61
CA GLU A 193 -7.18 -13.04 -2.51
C GLU A 193 -7.46 -13.57 -1.10
N VAL A 194 -8.26 -12.81 -0.33
CA VAL A 194 -8.63 -13.14 1.05
C VAL A 194 -10.14 -13.15 1.20
N ARG A 195 -10.73 -14.34 1.29
CA ARG A 195 -12.19 -14.50 1.16
C ARG A 195 -12.98 -13.81 2.27
N ASN A 196 -12.57 -13.92 3.53
CA ASN A 196 -13.41 -13.49 4.66
C ASN A 196 -12.87 -12.25 5.39
N LEU A 197 -11.60 -12.25 5.75
CA LEU A 197 -11.11 -11.26 6.72
C LEU A 197 -9.62 -10.95 6.54
N ILE A 198 -9.30 -9.66 6.43
CA ILE A 198 -7.94 -9.12 6.57
C ILE A 198 -7.94 -8.19 7.78
N VAL A 199 -7.06 -8.47 8.75
CA VAL A 199 -6.81 -7.59 9.90
C VAL A 199 -5.31 -7.33 10.02
N LEU A 200 -4.94 -6.05 9.92
CA LEU A 200 -3.62 -5.54 10.26
C LEU A 200 -3.72 -4.87 11.63
N LYS A 201 -2.74 -5.15 12.50
CA LYS A 201 -2.64 -4.58 13.84
C LYS A 201 -1.18 -4.31 14.21
N GLU A 202 -0.97 -3.26 15.01
CA GLU A 202 0.32 -2.91 15.63
C GLU A 202 1.45 -2.76 14.61
N ASN A 203 1.41 -1.72 13.75
CA ASN A 203 2.46 -1.42 12.78
C ASN A 203 2.68 -2.52 11.71
N SER A 204 1.60 -3.20 11.32
CA SER A 204 1.64 -4.25 10.30
C SER A 204 1.59 -3.67 8.89
N VAL A 205 2.49 -4.09 8.00
CA VAL A 205 2.64 -3.46 6.68
C VAL A 205 2.63 -4.49 5.55
N ILE A 206 1.79 -4.26 4.54
CA ILE A 206 1.88 -4.93 3.23
C ILE A 206 2.39 -3.90 2.23
N SER A 207 3.53 -4.15 1.60
CA SER A 207 4.14 -3.19 0.67
C SER A 207 4.64 -3.88 -0.58
N SER A 208 4.39 -3.27 -1.74
CA SER A 208 4.98 -3.67 -3.02
C SER A 208 5.55 -2.47 -3.79
N ASN A 209 6.74 -2.63 -4.38
CA ASN A 209 7.28 -1.67 -5.36
C ASN A 209 6.71 -1.84 -6.78
N ALA A 210 5.79 -2.79 -6.97
CA ALA A 210 5.08 -3.04 -8.21
C ALA A 210 3.56 -2.94 -7.97
N ASN A 211 2.77 -3.54 -8.86
CA ASN A 211 1.31 -3.56 -8.73
C ASN A 211 0.88 -4.54 -7.63
N LEU A 212 0.06 -4.05 -6.70
CA LEU A 212 -0.54 -4.83 -5.62
C LEU A 212 -2.06 -4.82 -5.75
N ALA A 213 -2.64 -6.00 -5.90
CA ALA A 213 -4.08 -6.20 -5.91
C ALA A 213 -4.49 -6.97 -4.66
N VAL A 214 -5.46 -6.45 -3.92
CA VAL A 214 -6.04 -7.12 -2.75
C VAL A 214 -7.53 -7.31 -3.01
N TYR A 215 -7.94 -8.57 -3.09
CA TYR A 215 -9.31 -8.98 -3.33
C TYR A 215 -9.84 -9.65 -2.07
N GLY A 216 -11.10 -9.42 -1.72
CA GLY A 216 -11.74 -10.19 -0.67
C GLY A 216 -13.24 -10.03 -0.68
N GLN A 217 -13.98 -10.96 -0.07
CA GLN A 217 -15.46 -10.94 -0.07
C GLN A 217 -16.04 -10.51 1.29
N GLY A 218 -15.18 -10.23 2.28
CA GLY A 218 -15.59 -9.81 3.62
C GLY A 218 -14.98 -8.49 4.05
N PHE A 219 -14.22 -8.48 5.14
CA PHE A 219 -13.76 -7.24 5.78
C PHE A 219 -12.27 -7.02 5.59
N LEU A 220 -11.88 -5.79 5.24
CA LEU A 220 -10.51 -5.31 5.32
C LEU A 220 -10.41 -4.26 6.43
N LYS A 221 -9.60 -4.53 7.46
CA LYS A 221 -9.43 -3.63 8.61
C LYS A 221 -7.97 -3.38 8.91
N LEU A 222 -7.57 -2.12 8.80
CA LEU A 222 -6.34 -1.60 9.39
C LEU A 222 -6.75 -1.00 10.73
N THR A 223 -6.24 -1.53 11.84
CA THR A 223 -6.87 -1.30 13.16
C THR A 223 -6.16 -0.27 14.02
N GLY A 224 -4.92 0.09 13.71
CA GLY A 224 -4.19 1.03 14.54
C GLY A 224 -2.93 1.63 13.90
N PRO A 225 -2.10 2.27 14.73
CA PRO A 225 -1.00 3.10 14.28
C PRO A 225 0.08 2.31 13.55
N GLY A 226 0.52 2.86 12.42
CA GLY A 226 1.56 2.27 11.58
C GLY A 226 1.06 1.15 10.65
N ASP A 227 -0.20 0.71 10.78
CA ASP A 227 -0.76 -0.28 9.87
C ASP A 227 -0.85 0.32 8.46
N ALA A 228 -0.31 -0.37 7.45
CA ALA A 228 -0.30 0.18 6.09
C ALA A 228 -0.41 -0.87 5.00
N ILE A 229 -1.10 -0.49 3.90
CA ILE A 229 -1.03 -1.19 2.62
C ILE A 229 -0.53 -0.20 1.58
N LYS A 230 0.62 -0.51 0.98
CA LYS A 230 1.34 0.35 0.05
C LYS A 230 1.65 -0.38 -1.26
N GLY A 231 1.49 0.31 -2.37
CA GLY A 231 1.82 -0.23 -3.68
C GLY A 231 2.34 0.87 -4.61
N GLN A 232 3.06 0.49 -5.67
CA GLN A 232 3.29 1.41 -6.78
C GLN A 232 1.96 1.72 -7.49
N ARG A 233 1.15 0.68 -7.67
CA ARG A 233 -0.30 0.79 -7.90
C ARG A 233 -1.00 -0.15 -6.94
N LEU A 234 -2.10 0.31 -6.34
CA LEU A 234 -2.89 -0.44 -5.38
C LEU A 234 -4.33 -0.55 -5.88
N SER A 235 -4.86 -1.77 -5.92
CA SER A 235 -6.28 -2.00 -6.15
C SER A 235 -6.85 -2.84 -5.03
N LEU A 236 -7.93 -2.35 -4.42
CA LEU A 236 -8.73 -3.02 -3.42
C LEU A 236 -10.10 -3.30 -4.03
N SER A 237 -10.56 -4.56 -4.04
CA SER A 237 -11.90 -4.81 -4.54
C SER A 237 -12.64 -5.99 -3.93
N GLN A 238 -13.96 -5.96 -4.13
CA GLN A 238 -14.94 -6.98 -3.73
C GLN A 238 -15.27 -7.04 -2.24
N PHE A 239 -14.66 -6.18 -1.41
CA PHE A 239 -14.88 -6.18 0.04
C PHE A 239 -16.29 -5.72 0.40
N TYR A 240 -16.88 -6.33 1.43
CA TYR A 240 -18.08 -5.76 2.03
C TYR A 240 -17.77 -4.42 2.72
N ASN A 241 -16.68 -4.36 3.50
CA ASN A 241 -16.29 -3.13 4.18
C ASN A 241 -14.77 -2.96 4.20
N VAL A 242 -14.32 -1.75 3.88
CA VAL A 242 -12.93 -1.32 4.02
C VAL A 242 -12.86 -0.27 5.14
N THR A 243 -12.14 -0.60 6.21
CA THR A 243 -11.91 0.26 7.36
C THR A 243 -10.43 0.63 7.43
N VAL A 244 -10.12 1.92 7.28
CA VAL A 244 -8.80 2.49 7.52
C VAL A 244 -8.85 3.15 8.90
N GLY A 245 -8.38 2.46 9.93
CA GLY A 245 -8.41 2.94 11.31
C GLY A 245 -7.46 4.11 11.57
N PRO A 246 -7.51 4.70 12.78
CA PRO A 246 -6.66 5.83 13.17
C PRO A 246 -5.19 5.54 12.92
N GLU A 247 -4.46 6.52 12.39
CA GLU A 247 -3.02 6.43 12.09
C GLU A 247 -2.62 5.26 11.15
N SER A 248 -3.59 4.63 10.49
CA SER A 248 -3.37 3.66 9.43
C SER A 248 -3.27 4.35 8.06
N LEU A 249 -2.65 3.68 7.08
CA LEU A 249 -2.34 4.26 5.78
C LEU A 249 -2.62 3.31 4.60
N LEU A 250 -3.51 3.73 3.70
CA LEU A 250 -3.58 3.18 2.34
C LEU A 250 -2.86 4.14 1.39
N GLN A 251 -1.86 3.65 0.66
CA GLN A 251 -1.05 4.51 -0.19
C GLN A 251 -0.72 3.89 -1.54
N ALA A 252 -0.93 4.66 -2.61
CA ALA A 252 -0.28 4.44 -3.90
C ALA A 252 -0.22 5.73 -4.71
N PRO A 253 0.92 6.10 -5.32
CA PRO A 253 2.15 5.32 -5.42
C PRO A 253 3.01 5.36 -4.15
N LEU A 254 4.17 4.68 -4.16
CA LEU A 254 5.15 4.76 -3.07
C LEU A 254 5.68 6.19 -2.89
N ASP A 255 6.22 6.47 -1.70
CA ASP A 255 6.56 7.83 -1.24
C ASP A 255 7.91 8.35 -1.79
N ASP A 256 8.21 8.06 -3.05
CA ASP A 256 9.39 8.54 -3.76
C ASP A 256 9.03 9.19 -5.10
N ASP A 257 9.90 10.10 -5.53
CA ASP A 257 9.65 10.96 -6.68
C ASP A 257 9.56 10.19 -8.01
N ASN A 258 10.35 9.12 -8.13
CA ASN A 258 10.36 8.29 -9.33
C ASN A 258 9.02 7.54 -9.44
N SER A 259 8.58 6.93 -8.34
CA SER A 259 7.29 6.26 -8.23
C SER A 259 6.12 7.18 -8.60
N ARG A 260 6.11 8.40 -8.08
CA ARG A 260 5.08 9.41 -8.39
C ARG A 260 5.09 9.80 -9.87
N SER A 261 6.26 10.12 -10.39
CA SER A 261 6.45 10.50 -11.80
C SER A 261 6.01 9.37 -12.74
N MET A 262 6.35 8.11 -12.43
CA MET A 262 5.96 6.96 -13.25
C MET A 262 4.45 6.80 -13.41
N VAL A 263 3.66 7.05 -12.36
CA VAL A 263 2.19 6.91 -12.46
C VAL A 263 1.54 8.10 -13.17
N THR A 264 2.04 9.32 -12.93
CA THR A 264 1.40 10.53 -13.46
C THR A 264 1.87 10.91 -14.87
N LYS A 265 3.02 10.40 -15.34
CA LYS A 265 3.66 10.82 -16.61
C LYS A 265 2.70 10.93 -17.80
N SER A 266 1.91 9.89 -18.06
CA SER A 266 1.00 9.86 -19.21
C SER A 266 -0.12 10.92 -19.13
N LEU A 267 -0.55 11.27 -17.92
CA LEU A 267 -1.59 12.26 -17.63
C LEU A 267 -1.06 13.69 -17.60
N CYS A 268 0.23 13.87 -17.31
CA CYS A 268 0.84 15.20 -17.23
C CYS A 268 1.09 15.84 -18.59
N GLU A 269 1.29 15.02 -19.62
CA GLU A 269 1.60 15.44 -20.99
C GLU A 269 0.34 15.62 -21.85
N SER A 270 -0.84 15.19 -21.36
CA SER A 270 -2.09 15.22 -22.11
C SER A 270 -3.22 15.86 -21.30
N PRO A 271 -3.95 16.85 -21.87
CA PRO A 271 -5.15 17.40 -21.23
C PRO A 271 -6.38 16.49 -21.43
N VAL A 272 -6.23 15.33 -22.07
CA VAL A 272 -7.35 14.43 -22.39
C VAL A 272 -7.70 13.57 -21.17
N CYS A 273 -8.98 13.60 -20.82
CA CYS A 273 -9.53 12.75 -19.79
C CYS A 273 -9.37 11.26 -20.10
N PRO A 274 -8.81 10.46 -19.20
CA PRO A 274 -8.82 9.01 -19.37
C PRO A 274 -10.24 8.46 -19.30
N VAL A 275 -10.59 7.67 -20.31
CA VAL A 275 -11.92 7.04 -20.43
C VAL A 275 -12.19 6.10 -19.25
N ASP A 276 -11.16 5.46 -18.71
CA ASP A 276 -11.26 4.54 -17.58
C ASP A 276 -11.58 5.24 -16.24
N LEU A 277 -11.48 6.58 -16.16
CA LEU A 277 -11.92 7.34 -14.98
C LEU A 277 -13.39 7.77 -15.06
N ILE A 278 -13.94 7.94 -16.26
CA ILE A 278 -15.35 8.35 -16.45
C ILE A 278 -16.25 7.12 -16.62
N THR A 279 -15.79 6.16 -17.41
CA THR A 279 -16.49 4.90 -17.72
C THR A 279 -15.57 3.73 -17.39
N PRO A 280 -15.32 3.47 -16.10
CA PRO A 280 -14.47 2.35 -15.69
C PRO A 280 -15.06 0.99 -16.06
N PRO A 281 -14.20 -0.04 -16.24
CA PRO A 281 -14.66 -1.41 -16.45
C PRO A 281 -15.49 -1.92 -15.28
N ASP A 282 -16.58 -2.62 -15.59
CA ASP A 282 -17.49 -3.17 -14.58
C ASP A 282 -16.82 -4.21 -13.68
N ASP A 283 -15.81 -4.92 -14.18
CA ASP A 283 -15.17 -6.07 -13.53
C ASP A 283 -14.14 -5.70 -12.47
N CYS A 284 -13.77 -4.41 -12.37
CA CYS A 284 -12.75 -3.92 -11.45
C CYS A 284 -11.40 -4.65 -11.56
N HIS A 285 -11.10 -5.30 -12.70
CA HIS A 285 -9.89 -6.09 -12.82
C HIS A 285 -8.67 -5.18 -12.95
N VAL A 286 -7.59 -5.52 -12.25
CA VAL A 286 -6.33 -4.78 -12.35
C VAL A 286 -5.73 -4.98 -13.73
N ASN A 287 -5.58 -3.89 -14.48
CA ASN A 287 -4.80 -3.86 -15.71
C ASN A 287 -3.73 -2.76 -15.57
N TYR A 288 -2.51 -3.06 -16.01
CA TYR A 288 -1.35 -2.19 -15.88
C TYR A 288 -1.47 -0.92 -16.74
N THR A 289 -2.40 -0.86 -17.69
CA THR A 289 -2.69 0.31 -18.52
C THR A 289 -3.64 1.32 -17.89
N LEU A 290 -4.18 1.04 -16.70
CA LEU A 290 -5.17 1.90 -16.06
C LEU A 290 -4.54 3.19 -15.53
N SER A 291 -5.32 4.25 -15.42
CA SER A 291 -4.84 5.61 -15.12
C SER A 291 -4.69 5.89 -13.62
N PHE A 292 -5.23 5.01 -12.76
CA PHE A 292 -5.26 5.23 -11.32
C PHE A 292 -4.02 4.69 -10.58
N SER A 293 -3.60 5.39 -9.53
CA SER A 293 -2.58 4.89 -8.60
C SER A 293 -3.22 4.03 -7.52
N LEU A 294 -4.37 4.44 -6.99
CA LEU A 294 -5.13 3.74 -5.96
C LEU A 294 -6.58 3.58 -6.40
N GLN A 295 -7.06 2.34 -6.49
CA GLN A 295 -8.46 2.04 -6.76
C GLN A 295 -9.12 1.29 -5.61
N ILE A 296 -10.34 1.69 -5.26
CA ILE A 296 -11.24 0.92 -4.40
C ILE A 296 -12.52 0.65 -5.19
N CYS A 297 -12.83 -0.62 -5.44
CA CYS A 297 -13.86 -1.00 -6.40
C CYS A 297 -14.79 -2.10 -5.88
N ARG A 298 -16.10 -1.99 -6.10
CA ARG A 298 -17.10 -2.95 -5.58
C ARG A 298 -16.97 -3.14 -4.06
N VAL A 299 -17.19 -2.05 -3.33
CA VAL A 299 -17.17 -2.06 -1.86
C VAL A 299 -18.46 -1.46 -1.34
N GLU A 300 -19.17 -2.11 -0.42
CA GLU A 300 -20.40 -1.51 0.11
C GLU A 300 -20.06 -0.25 0.91
N ASP A 301 -19.28 -0.37 1.99
CA ASP A 301 -18.98 0.75 2.88
C ASP A 301 -17.47 0.97 3.05
N ILE A 302 -17.03 2.22 2.89
CA ILE A 302 -15.65 2.65 3.12
C ILE A 302 -15.62 3.62 4.30
N PHE A 303 -14.91 3.25 5.36
CA PHE A 303 -14.73 4.08 6.56
C PHE A 303 -13.26 4.50 6.70
N VAL A 304 -13.02 5.81 6.77
CA VAL A 304 -11.69 6.40 6.79
C VAL A 304 -11.50 7.23 8.06
N ASP A 305 -10.72 6.70 8.99
CA ASP A 305 -10.27 7.37 10.22
C ASP A 305 -8.75 7.64 10.22
N GLY A 306 -8.01 6.88 9.41
CA GLY A 306 -6.62 7.14 9.05
C GLY A 306 -6.50 7.90 7.74
N ILE A 307 -5.53 7.51 6.91
CA ILE A 307 -5.15 8.23 5.70
C ILE A 307 -5.29 7.34 4.46
N ILE A 308 -6.01 7.83 3.46
CA ILE A 308 -5.93 7.32 2.08
C ILE A 308 -5.16 8.35 1.26
N LYS A 309 -3.99 7.97 0.74
CA LYS A 309 -3.07 8.86 0.02
C LYS A 309 -2.80 8.33 -1.39
N GLY A 310 -2.95 9.16 -2.42
CA GLY A 310 -2.58 8.76 -3.76
C GLY A 310 -2.62 9.83 -4.84
N SER A 311 -1.89 9.61 -5.94
CA SER A 311 -1.84 10.54 -7.08
C SER A 311 -3.17 10.59 -7.85
N VAL A 312 -3.76 9.42 -8.10
CA VAL A 312 -5.08 9.27 -8.73
C VAL A 312 -5.85 8.25 -7.92
N ILE A 313 -6.71 8.75 -7.02
CA ILE A 313 -7.58 7.96 -6.16
C ILE A 313 -8.90 7.77 -6.90
N HIS A 314 -9.26 6.53 -7.17
CA HIS A 314 -10.51 6.19 -7.86
C HIS A 314 -11.35 5.24 -7.00
N ILE A 315 -12.49 5.72 -6.51
CA ILE A 315 -13.46 4.91 -5.77
C ILE A 315 -14.64 4.65 -6.69
N HIS A 316 -14.81 3.41 -7.14
CA HIS A 316 -15.83 3.03 -8.09
C HIS A 316 -16.79 1.98 -7.53
N ARG A 317 -18.08 2.10 -7.86
CA ARG A 317 -19.10 1.12 -7.47
C ARG A 317 -19.07 0.84 -5.97
N ALA A 318 -18.96 1.93 -5.21
CA ALA A 318 -19.12 1.92 -3.77
C ALA A 318 -20.49 2.48 -3.39
N ARG A 319 -21.05 2.05 -2.26
CA ARG A 319 -22.34 2.55 -1.78
C ARG A 319 -22.16 3.76 -0.88
N THR A 320 -21.32 3.66 0.15
CA THR A 320 -21.05 4.79 1.04
C THR A 320 -19.57 5.00 1.30
N VAL A 321 -19.18 6.27 1.43
CA VAL A 321 -17.85 6.69 1.89
C VAL A 321 -18.05 7.64 3.06
N SER A 322 -17.40 7.33 4.19
CA SER A 322 -17.42 8.16 5.40
C SER A 322 -15.99 8.47 5.83
N VAL A 323 -15.65 9.75 5.88
CA VAL A 323 -14.37 10.26 6.39
C VAL A 323 -14.59 10.79 7.80
N SER A 324 -14.06 10.12 8.81
CA SER A 324 -14.11 10.49 10.23
C SER A 324 -13.38 11.81 10.49
N THR A 325 -13.49 12.35 11.70
CA THR A 325 -12.94 13.67 12.09
C THR A 325 -11.42 13.76 11.89
N ASP A 326 -10.69 12.71 12.23
CA ASP A 326 -9.23 12.64 12.05
C ASP A 326 -8.85 11.97 10.71
N GLY A 327 -9.85 11.51 9.97
CA GLY A 327 -9.69 10.86 8.67
C GLY A 327 -9.29 11.84 7.57
N MET A 328 -8.46 11.36 6.65
CA MET A 328 -8.01 12.13 5.49
C MET A 328 -7.98 11.29 4.21
N ILE A 329 -8.60 11.81 3.14
CA ILE A 329 -8.41 11.33 1.77
C ILE A 329 -7.65 12.41 1.01
N THR A 330 -6.38 12.18 0.67
CA THR A 330 -5.54 13.21 0.08
C THR A 330 -4.82 12.76 -1.20
N ALA A 331 -4.92 13.61 -2.20
CA ALA A 331 -4.10 13.62 -3.40
C ALA A 331 -3.20 14.86 -3.47
N SER A 332 -3.06 15.60 -2.37
CA SER A 332 -2.25 16.83 -2.33
C SER A 332 -0.79 16.55 -2.62
N GLU A 333 -0.15 17.41 -3.41
CA GLU A 333 1.29 17.32 -3.77
C GLU A 333 1.68 16.03 -4.53
N LEU A 334 0.70 15.31 -5.08
CA LEU A 334 0.88 14.04 -5.78
C LEU A 334 0.50 14.11 -7.27
N GLY A 335 0.30 15.31 -7.79
CA GLY A 335 0.05 15.58 -9.20
C GLY A 335 1.33 15.67 -10.02
N CYS A 336 1.25 16.46 -11.09
CA CYS A 336 2.34 16.63 -12.03
C CYS A 336 3.41 17.58 -11.51
N ARG A 337 4.68 17.27 -11.75
CA ARG A 337 5.79 18.21 -11.53
C ARG A 337 6.06 19.10 -12.74
N THR A 338 5.76 18.57 -13.93
CA THR A 338 5.85 19.25 -15.23
C THR A 338 4.53 19.00 -15.97
N GLY A 339 4.08 19.91 -16.82
CA GLY A 339 2.82 19.70 -17.55
C GLY A 339 2.26 20.95 -18.22
N VAL A 340 1.00 20.86 -18.68
CA VAL A 340 0.33 21.84 -19.54
C VAL A 340 0.29 23.26 -18.95
N GLY A 341 0.12 23.40 -17.64
CA GLY A 341 0.11 24.70 -16.96
C GLY A 341 1.33 24.93 -16.08
N MET A 342 2.50 24.40 -16.46
CA MET A 342 3.73 24.56 -15.70
C MET A 342 4.08 26.04 -15.48
N GLY A 343 4.48 26.37 -14.26
CA GLY A 343 5.02 27.69 -13.91
C GLY A 343 6.48 27.83 -14.37
N ASN A 344 6.85 28.98 -14.94
CA ASN A 344 8.18 29.21 -15.52
C ASN A 344 9.17 29.75 -14.47
N TYR A 345 10.47 29.55 -14.66
CA TYR A 345 11.51 30.08 -13.78
C TYR A 345 12.51 30.98 -14.55
N SER A 346 12.80 32.17 -14.03
CA SER A 346 13.79 33.07 -14.61
C SER A 346 14.66 33.75 -13.55
N ASP A 347 15.89 33.25 -13.35
CA ASP A 347 16.93 33.85 -12.51
C ASP A 347 16.43 34.40 -11.16
N GLY A 348 15.70 33.55 -10.41
CA GLY A 348 15.14 33.85 -9.10
C GLY A 348 13.66 34.27 -9.11
N ALA A 349 13.07 34.61 -10.25
CA ALA A 349 11.63 34.83 -10.37
C ALA A 349 10.94 33.52 -10.77
N GLY A 350 10.22 32.88 -9.84
CA GLY A 350 9.43 31.67 -10.10
C GLY A 350 7.95 31.99 -10.32
N GLY A 351 7.41 31.74 -11.50
CA GLY A 351 5.98 31.80 -11.77
C GLY A 351 5.27 30.58 -11.19
N GLY A 352 4.10 30.77 -10.57
CA GLY A 352 3.28 29.67 -10.07
C GLY A 352 2.64 28.88 -11.20
N ALA A 353 2.29 27.63 -10.94
CA ALA A 353 1.62 26.78 -11.92
C ALA A 353 0.15 27.17 -12.08
N GLY A 354 -0.43 26.95 -13.26
CA GLY A 354 -1.86 27.13 -13.52
C GLY A 354 -2.61 25.80 -13.54
N HIS A 355 -3.86 25.82 -13.11
CA HIS A 355 -4.91 24.80 -13.28
C HIS A 355 -6.18 25.47 -12.75
N GLY A 356 -7.35 25.37 -13.40
CA GLY A 356 -8.59 26.07 -12.99
C GLY A 356 -8.57 27.61 -13.18
N GLY A 357 -7.45 28.24 -12.85
CA GLY A 357 -7.05 29.61 -13.16
C GLY A 357 -5.55 29.70 -13.50
N ARG A 358 -5.11 30.93 -13.76
CA ARG A 358 -3.71 31.22 -14.10
C ARG A 358 -2.86 31.29 -12.83
N GLY A 359 -1.65 30.75 -12.87
CA GLY A 359 -0.69 30.93 -11.78
C GLY A 359 -0.21 32.38 -11.64
N GLY A 360 0.20 32.76 -10.44
CA GLY A 360 0.77 34.08 -10.15
C GLY A 360 2.12 34.28 -10.84
N SER A 361 2.42 35.51 -11.24
CA SER A 361 3.75 35.83 -11.80
C SER A 361 4.76 36.04 -10.68
N GLY A 362 5.97 35.50 -10.85
CA GLY A 362 7.10 35.76 -9.97
C GLY A 362 7.83 37.05 -10.37
N PHE A 363 8.40 37.75 -9.39
CA PHE A 363 9.21 38.94 -9.64
C PHE A 363 10.44 38.96 -8.74
N PHE A 364 11.62 39.06 -9.34
CA PHE A 364 12.88 39.07 -8.60
C PHE A 364 13.92 39.91 -9.32
N ASN A 365 14.55 40.87 -8.63
CA ASN A 365 15.61 41.74 -9.16
C ASN A 365 15.32 42.33 -10.56
N GLY A 366 14.09 42.81 -10.78
CA GLY A 366 13.67 43.41 -12.07
C GLY A 366 13.30 42.41 -13.16
N LYS A 367 13.47 41.10 -12.92
CA LYS A 367 13.02 40.02 -13.80
C LYS A 367 11.61 39.57 -13.41
N VAL A 368 10.76 39.35 -14.41
CA VAL A 368 9.39 38.85 -14.23
C VAL A 368 9.31 37.48 -14.90
N SER A 369 8.86 36.47 -14.15
CA SER A 369 8.45 35.19 -14.71
C SER A 369 6.95 35.06 -14.70
N LYS A 370 6.34 34.81 -15.85
CA LYS A 370 4.89 34.63 -15.95
C LYS A 370 4.48 33.30 -15.33
N GLY A 371 3.39 33.31 -14.57
CA GLY A 371 2.75 32.08 -14.11
C GLY A 371 2.13 31.28 -15.25
N GLY A 372 1.99 29.98 -15.00
CA GLY A 372 1.45 28.99 -15.93
C GLY A 372 0.01 29.29 -16.36
N ASN A 373 -0.32 28.88 -17.58
CA ASN A 373 -1.64 29.13 -18.17
C ASN A 373 -2.73 28.32 -17.46
N LYS A 374 -3.96 28.85 -17.48
CA LYS A 374 -5.16 28.10 -17.06
C LYS A 374 -5.41 26.95 -18.04
N TYR A 375 -5.70 25.77 -17.50
CA TYR A 375 -6.27 24.64 -18.25
C TYR A 375 -7.31 23.90 -17.39
N GLY A 376 -7.84 22.81 -17.95
CA GLY A 376 -8.85 21.94 -17.34
C GLY A 376 -10.25 22.33 -17.76
N SER A 377 -11.12 21.34 -17.99
CA SER A 377 -12.52 21.57 -18.33
C SER A 377 -13.33 22.12 -17.13
N ALA A 378 -14.24 23.06 -17.39
CA ALA A 378 -15.19 23.53 -16.37
C ALA A 378 -16.39 22.59 -16.20
N ASP A 379 -16.77 21.90 -17.28
CA ASP A 379 -17.96 21.07 -17.32
C ASP A 379 -17.70 19.67 -16.76
N LEU A 380 -16.51 19.11 -16.98
CA LEU A 380 -16.10 17.80 -16.49
C LEU A 380 -14.57 17.75 -16.31
N PRO A 381 -14.05 18.17 -15.14
CA PRO A 381 -12.60 18.19 -14.88
C PRO A 381 -12.08 16.78 -14.58
N CYS A 382 -10.90 16.48 -15.08
CA CYS A 382 -10.19 15.22 -14.85
C CYS A 382 -8.72 15.33 -15.24
N GLU A 383 -8.12 16.48 -14.95
CA GLU A 383 -6.72 16.75 -15.17
C GLU A 383 -5.99 16.82 -13.83
N LEU A 384 -4.75 16.34 -13.80
CA LEU A 384 -3.86 16.52 -12.64
C LEU A 384 -3.41 17.98 -12.57
N GLY A 385 -3.19 18.50 -11.36
CA GLY A 385 -2.53 19.78 -11.15
C GLY A 385 -1.09 19.74 -11.65
N SER A 386 -0.62 20.87 -12.17
CA SER A 386 0.73 21.08 -12.70
C SER A 386 1.67 21.68 -11.66
N GLY A 387 2.95 21.39 -11.83
CA GLY A 387 4.05 21.88 -11.01
C GLY A 387 4.77 23.08 -11.60
N THR A 388 5.91 23.44 -11.02
CA THR A 388 6.74 24.57 -11.46
C THR A 388 8.13 24.13 -11.88
N GLU A 389 8.72 24.90 -12.78
CA GLU A 389 10.14 24.80 -13.08
C GLU A 389 11.00 25.34 -11.93
N GLY A 390 12.16 24.73 -11.73
CA GLY A 390 13.15 25.14 -10.74
C GLY A 390 14.48 25.51 -11.41
N PRO A 391 15.46 26.05 -10.64
CA PRO A 391 16.75 26.46 -11.17
C PRO A 391 17.52 25.32 -11.84
N ASN A 392 17.38 24.09 -11.35
CA ASN A 392 18.01 22.89 -11.89
C ASN A 392 16.97 21.74 -11.99
N GLU A 393 17.24 20.72 -12.80
CA GLU A 393 16.34 19.55 -12.94
C GLU A 393 16.12 18.77 -11.64
N THR A 394 17.11 18.81 -10.74
CA THR A 394 17.13 18.08 -9.46
C THR A 394 16.68 18.91 -8.26
N SER A 395 16.51 20.23 -8.41
CA SER A 395 16.24 21.13 -7.27
C SER A 395 15.20 22.18 -7.64
N GLY A 396 14.10 22.21 -6.87
CA GLY A 396 13.13 23.30 -6.91
C GLY A 396 11.91 23.12 -7.81
N ARG A 397 11.51 21.88 -8.14
CA ARG A 397 10.21 21.63 -8.78
C ARG A 397 9.13 21.38 -7.73
N MET A 398 8.10 22.21 -7.69
CA MET A 398 6.89 21.95 -6.91
C MET A 398 5.98 21.00 -7.66
N ALA A 399 5.31 20.09 -6.96
CA ALA A 399 4.27 19.24 -7.53
C ALA A 399 2.90 19.93 -7.49
N GLY A 400 2.07 19.70 -8.50
CA GLY A 400 0.65 20.02 -8.42
C GLY A 400 -0.13 19.03 -7.56
N GLY A 401 -1.41 19.30 -7.37
CA GLY A 401 -2.35 18.37 -6.73
C GLY A 401 -2.75 17.22 -7.64
N GLY A 402 -3.04 16.06 -7.07
CA GLY A 402 -3.47 14.87 -7.77
C GLY A 402 -4.97 14.89 -8.14
N MET A 403 -5.56 13.72 -8.28
CA MET A 403 -6.96 13.56 -8.66
C MET A 403 -7.70 12.60 -7.74
N ILE A 404 -8.91 12.96 -7.37
CA ILE A 404 -9.84 12.11 -6.62
C ILE A 404 -11.12 11.97 -7.44
N VAL A 405 -11.48 10.75 -7.80
CA VAL A 405 -12.70 10.43 -8.54
C VAL A 405 -13.54 9.44 -7.72
N MET A 406 -14.80 9.76 -7.46
CA MET A 406 -15.73 8.89 -6.74
C MET A 406 -17.02 8.66 -7.52
N GLY A 407 -17.37 7.39 -7.72
CA GLY A 407 -18.53 6.98 -8.49
C GLY A 407 -18.32 7.10 -10.00
N SER A 408 -19.40 6.97 -10.76
CA SER A 408 -19.46 7.18 -12.21
C SER A 408 -20.89 7.52 -12.60
N ASP A 409 -21.12 7.93 -13.85
CA ASP A 409 -22.47 8.23 -14.34
C ASP A 409 -23.42 7.01 -14.24
N GLN A 410 -22.88 5.81 -14.50
CA GLN A 410 -23.63 4.55 -14.35
C GLN A 410 -23.78 4.09 -12.90
N TRP A 411 -22.81 4.39 -12.03
CA TRP A 411 -22.77 3.91 -10.65
C TRP A 411 -22.39 5.07 -9.71
N PRO A 412 -23.28 6.04 -9.47
CA PRO A 412 -23.02 7.12 -8.52
C PRO A 412 -22.96 6.57 -7.10
N LEU A 413 -22.16 7.22 -6.26
CA LEU A 413 -22.05 6.91 -4.84
C LEU A 413 -23.36 7.31 -4.14
N SER A 414 -23.94 6.41 -3.35
CA SER A 414 -25.21 6.71 -2.68
C SER A 414 -25.08 7.81 -1.63
N ARG A 415 -23.96 7.83 -0.89
CA ARG A 415 -23.71 8.90 0.09
C ARG A 415 -22.22 9.09 0.35
N LEU A 416 -21.78 10.35 0.30
CA LEU A 416 -20.48 10.80 0.79
C LEU A 416 -20.68 11.63 2.07
N THR A 417 -20.03 11.24 3.16
CA THR A 417 -20.05 11.99 4.43
C THR A 417 -18.62 12.33 4.86
N ILE A 418 -18.34 13.61 5.09
CA ILE A 418 -17.02 14.11 5.45
C ILE A 418 -17.12 14.85 6.79
N TYR A 419 -16.50 14.28 7.82
CA TYR A 419 -16.23 14.91 9.11
C TYR A 419 -14.81 15.48 9.17
N GLY A 420 -13.84 14.80 8.54
CA GLY A 420 -12.44 15.21 8.46
C GLY A 420 -12.11 15.95 7.16
N THR A 421 -11.07 15.49 6.45
CA THR A 421 -10.49 16.25 5.33
C THR A 421 -10.43 15.45 4.03
N MET A 422 -10.72 16.12 2.92
CA MET A 422 -10.49 15.62 1.58
C MET A 422 -9.78 16.70 0.75
N SER A 423 -8.60 16.40 0.21
CA SER A 423 -7.77 17.43 -0.44
C SER A 423 -7.02 16.93 -1.66
N ALA A 424 -6.89 17.80 -2.66
CA ALA A 424 -6.00 17.64 -3.79
C ALA A 424 -5.25 18.96 -4.04
N ASP A 425 -4.58 19.47 -3.01
CA ASP A 425 -3.92 20.77 -3.03
C ASP A 425 -2.56 20.71 -3.74
N GLY A 426 -2.11 21.85 -4.27
CA GLY A 426 -0.78 22.02 -4.85
C GLY A 426 0.29 22.21 -3.78
N GLN A 427 1.52 21.78 -4.09
CA GLN A 427 2.65 21.91 -3.17
C GLN A 427 3.07 23.36 -3.00
N SER A 428 3.28 23.76 -1.74
CA SER A 428 3.79 25.09 -1.40
C SER A 428 5.31 25.09 -1.28
N TYR A 429 5.94 26.24 -1.54
CA TYR A 429 7.35 26.43 -1.23
C TYR A 429 7.58 26.40 0.29
N VAL A 430 8.45 25.51 0.74
CA VAL A 430 8.93 25.47 2.12
C VAL A 430 10.40 25.89 2.10
N THR A 431 10.76 26.92 2.86
CA THR A 431 12.16 27.29 3.08
C THR A 431 12.87 26.15 3.80
N GLU A 432 13.85 25.51 3.16
CA GLU A 432 14.78 24.63 3.89
C GLU A 432 15.52 25.48 4.94
N THR A 433 15.31 25.17 6.22
CA THR A 433 16.09 25.75 7.33
C THR A 433 17.51 25.21 7.25
N GLY A 434 18.40 25.93 6.56
CA GLY A 434 19.82 25.60 6.46
C GLY A 434 20.66 26.79 5.99
N ASN A 435 21.43 27.36 6.91
CA ASN A 435 22.37 28.47 6.71
C ASN A 435 23.33 28.24 5.52
N SER A 436 23.55 29.26 4.68
CA SER A 436 24.86 29.92 4.53
C SER A 436 24.87 30.96 3.39
N ASN A 437 25.41 32.13 3.71
CA ASN A 437 25.95 33.17 2.81
C ASN A 437 25.04 33.78 1.72
N ASP A 438 24.34 34.83 2.14
CA ASP A 438 24.24 36.17 1.50
C ASP A 438 24.46 36.29 -0.02
N THR A 439 23.70 35.51 -0.78
CA THR A 439 23.16 35.97 -2.06
C THR A 439 21.66 35.67 -2.01
N LEU A 440 20.83 36.71 -2.19
CA LEU A 440 19.38 36.55 -2.28
C LEU A 440 19.10 35.61 -3.47
N MET A 441 18.95 34.31 -3.23
CA MET A 441 18.43 33.37 -4.22
C MET A 441 16.92 33.59 -4.26
N GLY A 442 16.40 33.97 -5.42
CA GLY A 442 14.97 34.21 -5.57
C GLY A 442 14.11 32.95 -5.40
N GLY A 443 12.81 33.15 -5.21
CA GLY A 443 11.84 32.13 -4.80
C GLY A 443 11.22 31.36 -5.96
N LEU A 444 10.83 30.11 -5.68
CA LEU A 444 10.13 29.23 -6.61
C LEU A 444 8.64 29.53 -6.64
N GLY A 445 7.96 29.21 -7.73
CA GLY A 445 6.51 29.30 -7.81
C GLY A 445 5.83 28.17 -7.02
N GLY A 446 4.56 28.37 -6.65
CA GLY A 446 3.73 27.33 -6.04
C GLY A 446 3.11 26.36 -7.07
N GLY A 447 2.93 25.10 -6.67
CA GLY A 447 2.21 24.10 -7.47
C GLY A 447 0.72 24.40 -7.56
N SER A 448 0.06 23.99 -8.63
CA SER A 448 -1.38 24.23 -8.79
C SER A 448 -2.22 23.15 -8.11
N GLY A 449 -3.44 23.49 -7.69
CA GLY A 449 -4.38 22.51 -7.15
C GLY A 449 -4.78 21.45 -8.19
N GLY A 450 -5.26 20.31 -7.73
CA GLY A 450 -5.66 19.15 -8.54
C GLY A 450 -7.14 19.13 -8.90
N THR A 451 -7.70 17.94 -9.04
CA THR A 451 -9.11 17.73 -9.42
C THR A 451 -9.84 16.82 -8.45
N ILE A 452 -11.05 17.19 -8.05
CA ILE A 452 -11.99 16.32 -7.34
C ILE A 452 -13.27 16.18 -8.19
N LEU A 453 -13.58 14.97 -8.63
CA LEU A 453 -14.73 14.63 -9.47
C LEU A 453 -15.65 13.64 -8.74
N LEU A 454 -16.87 14.06 -8.41
CA LEU A 454 -17.78 13.29 -7.55
C LEU A 454 -19.10 13.01 -8.27
N PHE A 455 -19.44 11.73 -8.43
CA PHE A 455 -20.75 11.27 -8.89
C PHE A 455 -21.54 10.79 -7.68
N LEU A 456 -22.55 11.55 -7.25
CA LEU A 456 -23.20 11.39 -5.95
C LEU A 456 -24.74 11.37 -6.06
N GLN A 457 -25.38 10.65 -5.14
CA GLN A 457 -26.80 10.82 -4.81
C GLN A 457 -27.00 11.72 -3.57
N ALA A 458 -26.07 11.67 -2.60
CA ALA A 458 -26.11 12.51 -1.40
C ALA A 458 -24.72 12.92 -0.89
N LEU A 459 -24.62 14.11 -0.30
CA LEU A 459 -23.40 14.69 0.27
C LEU A 459 -23.66 15.32 1.64
N THR A 460 -22.79 15.04 2.60
CA THR A 460 -22.78 15.71 3.90
C THR A 460 -21.36 16.16 4.24
N LEU A 461 -21.15 17.47 4.38
CA LEU A 461 -19.93 18.04 4.95
C LEU A 461 -20.27 18.60 6.33
N GLU A 462 -19.67 18.05 7.37
CA GLU A 462 -19.97 18.41 8.76
C GLU A 462 -19.11 19.57 9.26
N TYR A 463 -19.41 20.08 10.46
CA TYR A 463 -18.63 21.17 11.06
C TYR A 463 -17.14 20.79 11.16
N ASN A 464 -16.25 21.74 10.87
CA ASN A 464 -14.80 21.57 10.79
C ASN A 464 -14.28 20.63 9.69
N SER A 465 -15.15 20.05 8.85
CA SER A 465 -14.71 19.30 7.68
C SER A 465 -14.19 20.24 6.57
N SER A 466 -13.31 19.72 5.73
CA SER A 466 -12.78 20.45 4.58
C SER A 466 -12.73 19.62 3.30
N LEU A 467 -13.09 20.25 2.19
CA LEU A 467 -12.91 19.77 0.84
C LEU A 467 -12.09 20.81 0.06
N SER A 468 -10.85 20.49 -0.31
CA SER A 468 -9.87 21.49 -0.79
C SER A 468 -9.17 21.10 -2.10
N VAL A 469 -8.99 22.10 -2.99
CA VAL A 469 -8.18 22.02 -4.22
C VAL A 469 -7.37 23.31 -4.40
N VAL A 470 -6.72 23.79 -3.36
CA VAL A 470 -6.02 25.08 -3.32
C VAL A 470 -4.67 24.99 -4.03
N GLY A 471 -4.24 26.09 -4.67
CA GLY A 471 -2.89 26.21 -5.20
C GLY A 471 -1.87 26.46 -4.08
N GLY A 472 -0.66 25.95 -4.22
CA GLY A 472 0.41 26.14 -3.26
C GLY A 472 0.96 27.55 -3.25
N TYR A 473 1.56 27.96 -2.13
CA TYR A 473 2.20 29.26 -1.99
C TYR A 473 3.55 29.31 -2.71
N GLY A 474 3.83 30.43 -3.38
CA GLY A 474 5.15 30.72 -3.92
C GLY A 474 6.15 31.12 -2.83
N GLY A 475 7.44 31.07 -3.15
CA GLY A 475 8.51 31.49 -2.26
C GLY A 475 8.47 33.00 -1.97
N PRO A 476 8.83 33.43 -0.74
CA PRO A 476 8.63 34.80 -0.27
C PRO A 476 9.43 35.85 -1.07
N TYR A 477 10.54 35.44 -1.71
CA TYR A 477 11.42 36.33 -2.47
C TYR A 477 11.27 36.15 -3.97
N GLY A 478 10.07 36.42 -4.51
CA GLY A 478 9.85 36.46 -5.96
C GLY A 478 9.16 35.24 -6.57
N GLY A 479 8.56 34.37 -5.74
CA GLY A 479 7.69 33.29 -6.18
C GLY A 479 6.22 33.72 -6.30
N GLY A 480 5.58 33.38 -7.42
CA GLY A 480 4.13 33.51 -7.61
C GLY A 480 3.38 32.30 -7.07
N GLY A 481 2.18 32.52 -6.51
CA GLY A 481 1.33 31.43 -6.01
C GLY A 481 0.71 30.59 -7.13
N GLY A 482 0.36 29.36 -6.80
CA GLY A 482 -0.27 28.41 -7.71
C GLY A 482 -1.75 28.71 -7.95
N GLY A 483 -2.23 28.37 -9.14
CA GLY A 483 -3.65 28.38 -9.47
C GLY A 483 -4.41 27.31 -8.68
N GLY A 484 -5.63 27.62 -8.23
CA GLY A 484 -6.51 26.66 -7.57
C GLY A 484 -7.14 25.69 -8.55
N GLY A 485 -7.27 24.43 -8.14
CA GLY A 485 -7.79 23.33 -8.94
C GLY A 485 -9.30 23.36 -9.20
N ARG A 486 -9.90 22.19 -9.42
CA ARG A 486 -11.31 22.06 -9.81
C ARG A 486 -12.05 21.02 -8.96
N VAL A 487 -13.28 21.36 -8.57
CA VAL A 487 -14.21 20.43 -7.92
C VAL A 487 -15.46 20.35 -8.77
N HIS A 488 -15.92 19.13 -9.09
CA HIS A 488 -17.15 18.89 -9.84
C HIS A 488 -18.06 17.93 -9.08
N PHE A 489 -19.32 18.33 -8.93
CA PHE A 489 -20.39 17.52 -8.37
C PHE A 489 -21.35 17.13 -9.48
N HIS A 490 -21.37 15.86 -9.82
CA HIS A 490 -22.30 15.25 -10.75
C HIS A 490 -23.39 14.53 -9.95
N TRP A 491 -24.63 15.00 -10.05
CA TRP A 491 -25.76 14.40 -9.34
C TRP A 491 -26.57 13.53 -10.29
N SER A 492 -26.68 12.24 -10.00
CA SER A 492 -27.42 11.30 -10.85
C SER A 492 -28.13 10.22 -10.03
N LYS A 493 -29.15 9.60 -10.63
CA LYS A 493 -29.99 8.56 -9.99
C LYS A 493 -30.58 9.00 -8.63
N ILE A 494 -31.04 10.23 -8.56
CA ILE A 494 -31.67 10.79 -7.36
C ILE A 494 -33.10 10.27 -7.27
N ASP A 495 -33.51 9.80 -6.10
CA ASP A 495 -34.89 9.41 -5.85
C ASP A 495 -35.82 10.62 -5.93
N VAL A 496 -36.92 10.48 -6.69
CA VAL A 496 -37.93 11.54 -6.85
C VAL A 496 -39.19 11.14 -6.08
N GLY A 497 -39.68 12.03 -5.21
CA GLY A 497 -40.87 11.82 -4.40
C GLY A 497 -41.64 13.11 -4.13
N ASN A 498 -42.77 13.01 -3.43
CA ASN A 498 -43.62 14.16 -3.09
C ASN A 498 -43.05 15.01 -1.93
N GLU A 499 -42.13 14.45 -1.14
CA GLU A 499 -41.46 15.14 -0.04
C GLU A 499 -40.07 15.60 -0.49
N TYR A 500 -39.72 16.85 -0.16
CA TYR A 500 -38.38 17.38 -0.40
C TYR A 500 -37.40 16.81 0.64
N VAL A 501 -36.39 16.08 0.18
CA VAL A 501 -35.27 15.61 0.99
C VAL A 501 -33.99 16.31 0.52
N PRO A 502 -33.24 17.02 1.38
CA PRO A 502 -32.01 17.68 0.99
C PRO A 502 -30.95 16.64 0.60
N LEU A 503 -30.42 16.78 -0.62
CA LEU A 503 -29.38 15.90 -1.16
C LEU A 503 -27.98 16.30 -0.68
N ALA A 504 -27.80 17.57 -0.32
CA ALA A 504 -26.52 18.11 0.14
C ALA A 504 -26.72 18.93 1.42
N THR A 505 -25.95 18.63 2.45
CA THR A 505 -25.84 19.44 3.67
C THR A 505 -24.38 19.86 3.85
N ILE A 506 -24.12 21.16 3.87
CA ILE A 506 -22.76 21.72 3.96
C ILE A 506 -22.67 22.62 5.18
N ASN A 507 -22.15 22.06 6.28
CA ASN A 507 -21.77 22.76 7.50
C ASN A 507 -20.26 23.00 7.60
N GLY A 508 -19.47 22.31 6.75
CA GLY A 508 -18.02 22.45 6.64
C GLY A 508 -17.57 23.48 5.60
N THR A 509 -16.34 23.32 5.11
CA THR A 509 -15.72 24.25 4.15
C THR A 509 -15.39 23.57 2.82
N ILE A 510 -15.78 24.22 1.72
CA ILE A 510 -15.30 23.87 0.37
C ILE A 510 -14.38 25.00 -0.08
N ILE A 511 -13.10 24.69 -0.30
CA ILE A 511 -12.05 25.68 -0.53
C ILE A 511 -11.45 25.51 -1.92
N GLN A 512 -11.66 26.52 -2.75
CA GLN A 512 -10.96 26.74 -4.01
C GLN A 512 -10.40 28.16 -3.97
N ARG A 513 -9.07 28.30 -3.81
CA ARG A 513 -8.40 29.61 -3.76
C ARG A 513 -7.22 29.65 -4.73
N TYR A 514 -7.00 30.84 -5.29
CA TYR A 514 -5.78 31.23 -5.97
C TYR A 514 -4.85 31.82 -4.92
N ALA A 515 -3.61 31.32 -4.82
CA ALA A 515 -2.62 31.81 -3.86
C ALA A 515 -1.85 33.01 -4.44
#